data_AF-A9EYJ9-F1
#
_entry.id   AF-A9EYJ9-F1
#
_cell.length_a   1.000
_cell.length_b   1.000
_cell.length_c   1.000
_cell.angle_alpha   90.00
_cell.angle_beta   90.00
_cell.angle_gamma   90.00
#
_symmetry.space_group_name_H-M   'P 1'
#
loop_
_entity.id
_entity.type
_entity.pdbx_description
1 polymer ?
#
loop_
_entity_poly.entity_id
_entity_poly.type
_entity_poly.pdbx_seq_one_letter_code
_entity_poly.pdbx_strand_id
1 'polypeptide(L)'
;MSLNATLSFEEVTLKTGRGGAGGKGGAGQEGGAGGAGGPGGTKSEEATALHDACTGGAGGKGGAGGPGGGGRGGHAIGIAYKGRAPVQGATVELGEAGPGGVGANAEGEGAAGVKAEVQAF
;
A
#
# COMPACT_ATOMS: atom_id res chain seq x y z
N MET A 1 18.52 22.34 -1.95
CA MET A 1 18.58 23.79 -2.24
C MET A 1 17.80 24.06 -3.51
N SER A 2 16.93 25.08 -3.53
CA SER A 2 16.23 25.55 -4.74
C SER A 2 16.74 26.95 -5.04
N LEU A 3 17.11 27.23 -6.28
CA LEU A 3 17.42 28.60 -6.72
C LEU A 3 16.07 29.28 -7.00
N ASN A 4 15.76 30.40 -6.34
CA ASN A 4 14.57 31.21 -6.66
C ASN A 4 14.81 31.96 -7.98
N ALA A 5 14.94 31.20 -9.07
CA ALA A 5 15.24 31.70 -10.40
C ALA A 5 14.00 31.66 -11.29
N THR A 6 13.93 32.60 -12.24
CA THR A 6 12.92 32.58 -13.29
C THR A 6 13.46 31.80 -14.48
N LEU A 7 12.65 30.88 -15.01
CA LEU A 7 12.93 30.15 -16.24
C LEU A 7 12.11 30.78 -17.37
N SER A 8 12.75 31.03 -18.51
CA SER A 8 12.14 31.42 -19.77
C SER A 8 12.46 30.38 -20.83
N PHE A 9 11.48 30.03 -21.66
CA PHE A 9 11.65 29.06 -22.72
C PHE A 9 11.49 29.75 -24.07
N GLU A 10 12.31 29.35 -25.05
CA GLU A 10 12.21 29.79 -26.44
C GLU A 10 12.09 28.54 -27.31
N GLU A 11 10.89 28.31 -27.85
CA GLU A 11 10.58 27.19 -28.75
C GLU A 11 10.91 25.79 -28.18
N VAL A 12 10.68 25.61 -26.88
CA VAL A 12 10.98 24.33 -26.20
C VAL A 12 9.74 23.45 -26.12
N THR A 13 9.92 22.15 -26.33
CA THR A 13 8.92 21.12 -25.98
C THR A 13 9.35 20.38 -24.71
N LEU A 14 8.53 20.48 -23.67
CA LEU A 14 8.68 19.72 -22.43
C LEU A 14 7.83 18.46 -22.53
N LYS A 15 8.49 17.31 -22.65
CA LYS A 15 7.82 16.02 -22.77
C LYS A 15 8.02 15.17 -21.52
N THR A 16 6.94 14.72 -20.91
CA THR A 16 7.02 13.78 -19.79
C THR A 16 6.73 12.36 -20.25
N GLY A 17 7.39 11.40 -19.61
CA GLY A 17 7.05 10.00 -19.73
C GLY A 17 5.73 9.67 -19.01
N ARG A 18 5.22 8.47 -19.24
CA ARG A 18 4.12 7.93 -18.46
C ARG A 18 4.58 7.69 -17.01
N GLY A 19 3.78 8.10 -16.04
CA GLY A 19 4.01 7.80 -14.64
C GLY A 19 3.99 6.30 -14.36
N GLY A 20 4.89 5.80 -13.52
CA GLY A 20 4.94 4.39 -13.12
C GLY A 20 3.72 3.97 -12.33
N ALA A 21 3.32 2.69 -12.43
CA ALA A 21 2.26 2.15 -11.58
C ALA A 21 2.68 2.15 -10.11
N GLY A 22 1.72 2.42 -9.22
CA GLY A 22 1.93 2.31 -7.79
C GLY A 22 2.23 0.87 -7.36
N GLY A 23 3.02 0.71 -6.31
CA GLY A 23 3.37 -0.62 -5.78
C GLY A 23 2.17 -1.36 -5.20
N LYS A 24 2.10 -2.68 -5.39
CA LYS A 24 1.08 -3.52 -4.75
C LYS A 24 1.27 -3.48 -3.22
N GLY A 25 0.15 -3.48 -2.49
CA GLY A 25 0.17 -3.63 -1.04
C GLY A 25 0.86 -4.92 -0.59
N GLY A 26 1.52 -4.85 0.57
CA GLY A 26 2.26 -5.98 1.14
C GLY A 26 1.35 -7.16 1.48
N ALA A 27 1.95 -8.35 1.63
CA ALA A 27 1.24 -9.51 2.16
C ALA A 27 0.84 -9.27 3.62
N GLY A 28 -0.29 -9.84 4.02
CA GLY A 28 -0.72 -9.82 5.41
C GLY A 28 0.13 -10.72 6.31
N GLN A 29 0.02 -10.50 7.62
CA GLN A 29 0.74 -11.30 8.61
C GLN A 29 0.16 -12.71 8.74
N GLU A 30 0.99 -13.67 9.13
CA GLU A 30 0.49 -14.98 9.50
C GLU A 30 -0.39 -14.92 10.75
N GLY A 31 -1.43 -15.76 10.78
CA GLY A 31 -2.27 -15.90 11.97
C GLY A 31 -1.53 -16.57 13.14
N GLY A 32 -1.97 -16.24 14.35
CA GLY A 32 -1.40 -16.80 15.59
C GLY A 32 -1.58 -18.31 15.70
N ALA A 33 -0.67 -18.96 16.43
CA ALA A 33 -0.80 -20.37 16.76
C ALA A 33 -2.07 -20.62 17.58
N GLY A 34 -2.65 -21.81 17.42
CA GLY A 34 -3.78 -22.24 18.22
C GLY A 34 -3.43 -22.42 19.69
N GLY A 35 -4.39 -22.17 20.58
CA GLY A 35 -4.23 -22.40 22.01
C GLY A 35 -4.08 -23.89 22.34
N ALA A 36 -3.39 -24.19 23.45
CA ALA A 36 -3.31 -25.55 23.96
C ALA A 36 -4.71 -26.07 24.34
N GLY A 37 -4.93 -27.37 24.16
CA GLY A 37 -6.16 -28.02 24.60
C GLY A 37 -6.27 -28.04 26.13
N GLY A 38 -7.50 -28.05 26.64
CA GLY A 38 -7.76 -28.13 28.07
C GLY A 38 -7.34 -29.48 28.67
N PRO A 39 -6.95 -29.53 29.96
CA PRO A 39 -6.64 -30.79 30.63
C PRO A 39 -7.88 -31.70 30.70
N GLY A 40 -7.64 -33.01 30.63
CA GLY A 40 -8.69 -34.01 30.88
C GLY A 40 -9.06 -34.03 32.36
N GLY A 41 -10.31 -34.38 32.67
CA GLY A 41 -10.77 -34.60 34.03
C GLY A 41 -10.12 -35.84 34.65
N THR A 42 -9.68 -35.72 35.90
CA THR A 42 -9.15 -36.84 36.68
C THR A 42 -10.28 -37.59 37.40
N LYS A 43 -10.21 -38.92 37.42
CA LYS A 43 -11.11 -39.75 38.21
C LYS A 43 -10.75 -39.69 39.70
N SER A 44 -11.70 -40.00 40.59
CA SER A 44 -11.38 -40.14 42.01
C SER A 44 -10.58 -41.43 42.27
N GLU A 45 -9.80 -41.46 43.36
CA GLU A 45 -8.99 -42.63 43.71
C GLU A 45 -9.88 -43.87 43.99
N GLU A 46 -11.09 -43.67 44.53
CA GLU A 46 -12.01 -44.76 44.83
C GLU A 46 -12.71 -45.34 43.57
N ALA A 47 -12.73 -44.59 42.47
CA ALA A 47 -13.31 -45.01 41.20
C ALA A 47 -12.33 -45.89 40.40
N THR A 48 -12.15 -47.14 40.84
CA THR A 48 -11.16 -48.08 40.25
C THR A 48 -11.55 -48.61 38.87
N ALA A 49 -12.83 -48.57 38.52
CA ALA A 49 -13.35 -49.07 37.24
C ALA A 49 -13.38 -48.01 36.11
N LEU A 50 -13.00 -46.76 36.38
CA LEU A 50 -12.98 -45.67 35.40
C LEU A 50 -11.55 -45.32 34.97
N HIS A 51 -11.43 -44.70 33.80
CA HIS A 51 -10.21 -44.03 33.35
C HIS A 51 -10.36 -42.51 33.47
N ASP A 52 -9.23 -41.82 33.52
CA ASP A 52 -9.21 -40.36 33.36
C ASP A 52 -9.76 -39.98 31.98
N ALA A 53 -10.36 -38.79 31.90
CA ALA A 53 -10.86 -38.28 30.64
C ALA A 53 -9.69 -37.84 29.74
N CYS A 54 -9.88 -37.94 28.43
CA CYS A 54 -8.93 -37.43 27.45
C CYS A 54 -8.80 -35.90 27.55
N THR A 55 -7.63 -35.37 27.19
CA THR A 55 -7.45 -33.92 27.03
C THR A 55 -8.29 -33.39 25.88
N GLY A 56 -8.66 -32.11 25.96
CA GLY A 56 -9.23 -31.40 24.81
C GLY A 56 -8.23 -31.31 23.66
N GLY A 57 -8.74 -31.23 22.43
CA GLY A 57 -7.91 -30.92 21.26
C GLY A 57 -7.37 -29.49 21.31
N ALA A 58 -6.22 -29.26 20.67
CA ALA A 58 -5.70 -27.90 20.49
C ALA A 58 -6.64 -27.04 19.64
N GLY A 59 -6.63 -25.73 19.89
CA GLY A 59 -7.32 -24.77 19.05
C GLY A 59 -6.72 -24.71 17.65
N GLY A 60 -7.53 -24.25 16.68
CA GLY A 60 -7.04 -24.00 15.31
C GLY A 60 -6.11 -22.78 15.24
N LYS A 61 -5.27 -22.73 14.20
CA LYS A 61 -4.50 -21.53 13.85
C LYS A 61 -5.46 -20.38 13.52
N GLY A 62 -5.12 -19.17 13.95
CA GLY A 62 -5.84 -17.96 13.54
C GLY A 62 -5.74 -17.72 12.03
N GLY A 63 -6.68 -16.96 11.46
CA GLY A 63 -6.63 -16.53 10.07
C GLY A 63 -5.45 -15.58 9.80
N ALA A 64 -4.95 -15.59 8.57
CA ALA A 64 -3.95 -14.61 8.14
C ALA A 64 -4.55 -13.19 8.12
N GLY A 65 -3.71 -12.19 8.37
CA GLY A 65 -4.05 -10.79 8.17
C GLY A 65 -4.32 -10.48 6.70
N GLY A 66 -5.08 -9.41 6.45
CA GLY A 66 -5.33 -8.91 5.09
C GLY A 66 -4.09 -8.27 4.46
N PRO A 67 -4.09 -8.08 3.13
CA PRO A 67 -3.03 -7.34 2.44
C PRO A 67 -2.93 -5.88 2.93
N GLY A 68 -1.80 -5.24 2.67
CA GLY A 68 -1.64 -3.79 2.87
C GLY A 68 -2.32 -2.95 1.80
N GLY A 69 -2.33 -1.63 1.99
CA GLY A 69 -2.77 -0.67 0.98
C GLY A 69 -1.76 -0.52 -0.18
N GLY A 70 -2.25 -0.18 -1.36
CA GLY A 70 -1.45 0.07 -2.55
C GLY A 70 -0.75 1.42 -2.53
N GLY A 71 0.41 1.50 -3.17
CA GLY A 71 1.18 2.74 -3.31
C GLY A 71 0.58 3.68 -4.35
N ARG A 72 0.86 4.99 -4.22
CA ARG A 72 0.42 5.99 -5.21
C ARG A 72 1.10 5.79 -6.56
N GLY A 73 0.37 5.98 -7.65
CA GLY A 73 0.93 6.03 -9.00
C GLY A 73 1.85 7.24 -9.22
N GLY A 74 2.86 7.06 -10.07
CA GLY A 74 3.81 8.09 -10.45
C GLY A 74 3.15 9.26 -11.19
N HIS A 75 3.65 10.47 -10.95
CA HIS A 75 3.14 11.68 -11.59
C HIS A 75 3.72 11.86 -12.99
N ALA A 76 2.96 12.55 -13.84
CA ALA A 76 3.41 13.04 -15.14
C ALA A 76 3.22 14.57 -15.15
N ILE A 77 4.21 15.28 -14.61
CA ILE A 77 4.17 16.74 -14.42
C ILE A 77 5.24 17.39 -15.29
N GLY A 78 4.83 18.33 -16.15
CA GLY A 78 5.74 19.06 -17.03
C GLY A 78 6.69 19.97 -16.25
N ILE A 79 6.13 20.82 -15.38
CA ILE A 79 6.88 21.70 -14.49
C ILE A 79 6.30 21.67 -13.08
N ALA A 80 7.14 21.30 -12.11
CA ALA A 80 6.87 21.49 -10.69
C ALA A 80 7.62 22.74 -10.21
N TYR A 81 6.92 23.70 -9.59
CA TYR A 81 7.54 24.97 -9.19
C TYR A 81 7.08 25.43 -7.81
N LYS A 82 7.93 26.27 -7.19
CA LYS A 82 7.62 27.08 -6.02
C LYS A 82 7.73 28.56 -6.38
N GLY A 83 6.73 29.36 -5.99
CA GLY A 83 6.71 30.79 -6.30
C GLY A 83 6.02 31.10 -7.63
N ARG A 84 6.76 31.57 -8.64
CA ARG A 84 6.20 32.01 -9.92
C ARG A 84 6.32 30.93 -11.00
N ALA A 85 5.23 30.68 -11.72
CA ALA A 85 5.18 29.68 -12.79
C ALA A 85 5.99 30.13 -14.03
N PRO A 86 6.86 29.29 -14.59
CA PRO A 86 7.57 29.58 -15.83
C PRO A 86 6.82 28.97 -17.03
N VAL A 87 5.79 29.65 -17.53
CA VAL A 87 4.92 29.11 -18.61
C VAL A 87 5.02 29.85 -19.95
N GLN A 88 5.95 30.80 -20.08
CA GLN A 88 6.12 31.49 -21.37
C GLN A 88 7.08 30.72 -22.27
N GLY A 89 6.58 30.38 -23.48
CA GLY A 89 7.38 29.85 -24.60
C GLY A 89 7.67 28.36 -24.60
N ALA A 90 7.02 27.58 -23.73
CA ALA A 90 7.11 26.11 -23.74
C ALA A 90 5.79 25.47 -24.20
N THR A 91 5.90 24.44 -25.04
CA THR A 91 4.80 23.49 -25.31
C THR A 91 4.98 22.29 -24.38
N VAL A 92 3.92 21.87 -23.69
CA VAL A 92 3.99 20.75 -22.74
C VAL A 92 3.24 19.54 -23.29
N GLU A 93 3.95 18.44 -23.48
CA GLU A 93 3.38 17.15 -23.86
C GLU A 93 3.45 16.20 -22.66
N LEU A 94 2.30 15.88 -22.09
CA LEU A 94 2.24 15.03 -20.91
C LEU A 94 1.99 13.57 -21.25
N GLY A 95 2.79 12.69 -20.66
CA GLY A 95 2.43 11.30 -20.48
C GLY A 95 1.22 11.14 -19.55
N GLU A 96 0.61 9.95 -19.56
CA GLU A 96 -0.43 9.62 -18.59
C GLU A 96 0.13 9.48 -17.18
N ALA A 97 -0.65 9.88 -16.18
CA ALA A 97 -0.33 9.55 -14.81
C ALA A 97 -0.34 8.03 -14.59
N GLY A 98 0.52 7.56 -13.69
CA GLY A 98 0.53 6.17 -13.30
C GLY A 98 -0.75 5.80 -12.54
N PRO A 99 -1.33 4.62 -12.77
CA PRO A 99 -2.41 4.13 -11.92
C PRO A 99 -1.87 3.88 -10.51
N GLY A 100 -2.75 3.94 -9.52
CA GLY A 100 -2.41 3.49 -8.18
C GLY A 100 -2.17 1.98 -8.11
N GLY A 101 -1.46 1.57 -7.06
CA GLY A 101 -1.22 0.16 -6.79
C GLY A 101 -2.45 -0.54 -6.21
N VAL A 102 -2.55 -1.84 -6.44
CA VAL A 102 -3.64 -2.66 -5.90
C VAL A 102 -3.48 -2.79 -4.38
N GLY A 103 -4.54 -2.48 -3.64
CA GLY A 103 -4.65 -2.69 -2.20
C GLY A 103 -5.43 -3.94 -1.82
N ALA A 104 -5.78 -4.06 -0.55
CA ALA A 104 -6.61 -5.17 -0.04
C ALA A 104 -8.07 -5.12 -0.50
N ASN A 105 -8.58 -3.92 -0.74
CA ASN A 105 -9.94 -3.60 -1.18
C ASN A 105 -9.92 -2.26 -1.93
N ALA A 106 -11.08 -1.82 -2.41
CA ALA A 106 -11.23 -0.56 -3.14
C ALA A 106 -10.74 0.65 -2.33
N GLU A 107 -10.99 0.67 -1.01
CA GLU A 107 -10.55 1.74 -0.13
C GLU A 107 -9.03 1.73 0.13
N GLY A 108 -8.40 0.55 -0.03
CA GLY A 108 -6.97 0.35 0.11
C GLY A 108 -6.20 0.56 -1.19
N GLU A 109 -6.85 0.82 -2.31
CA GLU A 109 -6.17 1.11 -3.57
C GLU A 109 -5.34 2.40 -3.46
N GLY A 110 -4.15 2.37 -4.09
CA GLY A 110 -3.37 3.57 -4.22
C GLY A 110 -4.11 4.60 -5.07
N ALA A 111 -3.94 5.88 -4.77
CA ALA A 111 -4.41 6.92 -5.68
C ALA A 111 -3.61 6.90 -6.99
N ALA A 112 -4.25 7.32 -8.08
CA ALA A 112 -3.51 7.64 -9.31
C ALA A 112 -2.52 8.79 -9.07
N GLY A 113 -1.49 8.83 -9.91
CA GLY A 113 -0.61 9.98 -10.01
C GLY A 113 -1.34 11.22 -10.53
N VAL A 114 -0.70 12.38 -10.39
CA VAL A 114 -1.20 13.64 -10.96
C VAL A 114 -0.63 13.81 -12.36
N LYS A 115 -1.50 14.18 -13.32
CA LYS A 115 -1.12 14.64 -14.65
C LYS A 115 -1.41 16.14 -14.70
N ALA A 116 -0.35 16.95 -14.86
CA ALA A 116 -0.50 18.39 -14.92
C ALA A 116 0.63 19.01 -15.74
N GLU A 117 0.32 20.03 -16.54
CA GLU A 117 1.37 20.73 -17.28
C GLU A 117 2.28 21.48 -16.30
N VAL A 118 1.64 22.02 -15.26
CA VAL A 118 2.26 22.90 -14.27
C VAL A 118 1.65 22.59 -12.91
N GLN A 119 2.50 22.34 -11.91
CA GLN A 119 2.09 22.03 -10.54
C GLN A 119 2.83 22.93 -9.55
N ALA A 120 2.08 23.68 -8.75
CA ALA A 120 2.60 24.43 -7.63
C ALA A 120 2.79 23.53 -6.40
N PHE A 121 3.83 23.82 -5.61
CA PHE A 121 4.16 23.16 -4.33
C PHE A 121 4.48 24.19 -3.25
#